data_AF-A0A554JHN5-F1
#
_entry.id   AF-A0A554JHN5-F1
#
_cell.length_a   1.000
_cell.length_b   1.000
_cell.length_c   1.000
_cell.angle_alpha   90.00
_cell.angle_beta   90.00
_cell.angle_gamma   90.00
#
_symmetry.space_group_name_H-M   'P 1'
#
loop_
_entity.id
_entity.type
_entity.pdbx_description
1 polymer ?
#
loop_
_entity_poly.entity_id
_entity_poly.type
_entity_poly.pdbx_seq_one_letter_code
_entity_poly.pdbx_strand_id
1 'polypeptide(L)'
;MNSVPFLNLEYFFKLIYDILTGGASLRALIVALKNFLAAIEPYSMMLSLVLASGIVYCIIRIRQIDAEEREKFNREPEATATTVGGVANPKWQRVLDHLHSRSPGDWKLAILEADILLSELLEKMGYEGDTIADRLKRIERSDFDSLDRAWEAHKVRNRIAHEGAEFEIAEREARRVVSLYADVFKEFKFIT
;
A
#
# COMPACT_ATOMS: atom_id res chain seq x y z
N MET A 1 -10.71 -51.48 1.24
CA MET A 1 -11.78 -50.69 0.59
C MET A 1 -12.10 -49.54 1.53
N ASN A 2 -11.63 -48.33 1.22
CA ASN A 2 -11.91 -47.15 2.03
C ASN A 2 -13.36 -46.73 1.74
N SER A 3 -14.24 -46.92 2.71
CA SER A 3 -15.63 -46.45 2.65
C SER A 3 -15.62 -44.94 2.52
N VAL A 4 -16.10 -44.42 1.39
CA VAL A 4 -16.33 -42.98 1.23
C VAL A 4 -17.29 -42.57 2.35
N PRO A 5 -16.91 -41.65 3.25
CA PRO A 5 -17.80 -41.21 4.32
C PRO A 5 -18.95 -40.42 3.70
N PHE A 6 -20.10 -41.08 3.52
CA PHE A 6 -21.34 -40.41 3.15
C PHE A 6 -22.08 -39.98 4.41
N LEU A 7 -22.75 -38.83 4.34
CA LEU A 7 -23.58 -38.36 5.44
C LEU A 7 -24.80 -39.27 5.55
N ASN A 8 -24.79 -40.19 6.53
CA ASN A 8 -25.93 -41.05 6.80
C ASN A 8 -27.02 -40.23 7.52
N LEU A 9 -27.98 -39.73 6.74
CA LEU A 9 -29.08 -38.89 7.21
C LEU A 9 -29.90 -39.58 8.30
N GLU A 10 -30.10 -40.89 8.18
CA GLU A 10 -30.86 -41.69 9.15
C GLU A 10 -30.14 -41.76 10.51
N TYR A 11 -28.83 -41.96 10.51
CA TYR A 11 -28.00 -41.89 11.73
C TYR A 11 -28.04 -40.49 12.35
N PHE A 12 -28.01 -39.45 11.53
CA PHE A 12 -28.06 -38.06 11.99
C PHE A 12 -29.42 -37.73 12.64
N PHE A 13 -30.54 -38.13 12.03
CA PHE A 13 -31.87 -37.96 12.61
C PHE A 13 -32.07 -38.76 13.89
N LYS A 14 -31.57 -40.00 13.94
CA LYS A 14 -31.58 -40.81 15.16
C LYS A 14 -30.79 -40.13 16.28
N LEU A 15 -29.61 -39.59 15.97
CA LEU A 15 -28.81 -38.87 16.95
C LEU A 15 -29.53 -37.62 17.47
N ILE A 16 -30.19 -36.85 16.61
CA ILE A 16 -31.00 -35.68 17.03
C ILE A 16 -32.14 -36.14 17.95
N TYR A 17 -32.83 -37.23 17.59
CA TYR A 17 -33.88 -37.81 18.41
C TYR A 17 -33.37 -38.26 19.79
N ASP A 18 -32.22 -38.95 19.83
CA ASP A 18 -31.59 -39.41 21.07
C ASP A 18 -31.10 -38.22 21.92
N ILE A 19 -30.67 -37.11 21.31
CA ILE A 19 -30.30 -35.88 22.03
C ILE A 19 -31.55 -35.22 22.63
N LEU A 20 -32.64 -35.11 21.87
CA LEU A 20 -33.89 -34.48 22.31
C LEU A 20 -34.61 -35.27 23.40
N THR A 21 -34.49 -36.60 23.38
CA THR A 21 -35.09 -37.51 24.37
C THR A 21 -34.17 -37.79 25.56
N GLY A 22 -32.97 -37.20 25.61
CA GLY A 22 -32.00 -37.36 26.70
C GLY A 22 -31.26 -38.71 26.71
N GLY A 23 -31.40 -39.52 25.66
CA GLY A 23 -30.73 -40.82 25.50
C GLY A 23 -29.32 -40.75 24.90
N ALA A 24 -28.85 -39.58 24.47
CA ALA A 24 -27.55 -39.43 23.82
C ALA A 24 -26.37 -39.54 24.80
N SER A 25 -25.48 -40.49 24.54
CA SER A 25 -24.21 -40.61 25.28
C SER A 25 -23.14 -39.65 24.75
N LEU A 26 -22.23 -39.21 25.62
CA LEU A 26 -21.05 -38.41 25.24
C LEU A 26 -20.23 -39.06 24.12
N ARG A 27 -20.12 -40.39 24.13
CA ARG A 27 -19.43 -41.15 23.08
C ARG A 27 -20.13 -41.01 21.73
N ALA A 28 -21.46 -41.06 21.69
CA ALA A 28 -22.23 -40.89 20.45
C ALA A 28 -22.03 -39.48 19.86
N LEU A 29 -22.00 -38.45 20.71
CA LEU A 29 -21.76 -37.08 20.27
C LEU A 29 -20.35 -36.90 19.67
N ILE A 30 -19.33 -37.50 20.27
CA ILE A 30 -17.95 -37.45 19.75
C ILE A 30 -17.84 -38.17 18.39
N VAL A 31 -18.47 -39.33 18.24
CA VAL A 31 -18.47 -40.09 16.97
C VAL A 31 -19.19 -39.30 15.88
N ALA A 32 -20.33 -38.69 16.21
CA ALA A 32 -21.07 -37.85 15.28
C ALA A 32 -20.25 -36.63 14.81
N LEU A 33 -19.56 -35.96 15.73
CA LEU A 33 -18.68 -34.84 15.39
C LEU A 33 -17.52 -35.29 14.47
N LYS A 34 -16.89 -36.42 14.76
CA LYS A 34 -15.83 -36.99 13.91
C LYS A 34 -16.35 -37.30 12.50
N ASN A 35 -17.52 -37.92 12.39
CA ASN A 35 -18.13 -38.24 11.10
C ASN A 35 -18.52 -36.97 10.33
N PHE A 36 -19.02 -35.95 11.02
CA PHE A 36 -19.36 -34.66 10.42
C PHE A 36 -18.11 -33.95 9.88
N LEU A 37 -17.03 -33.90 10.64
CA LEU A 37 -15.76 -33.31 10.19
C LEU A 37 -15.17 -34.06 8.99
N ALA A 38 -15.18 -35.40 9.02
CA ALA A 38 -14.75 -36.23 7.90
C ALA A 38 -15.61 -36.04 6.65
N ALA A 39 -16.91 -35.77 6.82
CA ALA A 39 -17.80 -35.45 5.70
C ALA A 39 -17.49 -34.10 5.07
N ILE A 40 -16.97 -33.12 5.83
CA ILE A 40 -16.61 -31.78 5.33
C ILE A 40 -15.24 -31.76 4.64
N GLU A 41 -14.32 -32.65 5.03
CA GLU A 41 -12.95 -32.75 4.51
C GLU A 41 -12.83 -32.70 2.96
N PRO A 42 -13.61 -33.46 2.17
CA PRO A 42 -13.52 -33.37 0.71
C PRO A 42 -14.01 -32.02 0.16
N TYR A 43 -15.03 -31.40 0.79
CA TYR A 43 -15.56 -30.11 0.36
C TYR A 43 -14.59 -28.97 0.67
N SER A 44 -13.90 -29.04 1.81
CA SER A 44 -12.87 -28.05 2.15
C SER A 44 -11.67 -28.11 1.19
N MET A 45 -11.31 -29.32 0.72
CA MET A 45 -10.29 -29.49 -0.32
C MET A 45 -10.72 -28.91 -1.67
N MET A 46 -11.98 -29.07 -2.07
CA MET A 46 -12.50 -28.43 -3.29
C MET A 46 -12.55 -26.91 -3.15
N LEU A 47 -12.99 -26.40 -2.00
CA LEU A 47 -13.04 -24.97 -1.73
C LEU A 47 -11.63 -24.35 -1.74
N SER A 48 -10.64 -25.02 -1.16
CA SER A 48 -9.26 -24.53 -1.14
C SER A 48 -8.66 -24.43 -2.55
N LEU A 49 -8.95 -25.38 -3.44
CA LEU A 49 -8.53 -25.33 -4.84
C LEU A 49 -9.16 -24.16 -5.60
N VAL A 50 -10.45 -23.89 -5.38
CA VAL A 50 -11.15 -22.74 -5.99
C VAL A 50 -10.54 -21.43 -5.48
N LEU A 51 -10.32 -21.30 -4.17
CA LEU A 51 -9.71 -20.12 -3.57
C LEU A 51 -8.27 -19.92 -4.04
N ALA A 52 -7.46 -20.99 -4.12
CA ALA A 52 -6.09 -20.92 -4.63
C ALA A 52 -6.06 -20.45 -6.09
N SER A 53 -6.97 -20.98 -6.92
CA SER A 53 -7.12 -20.53 -8.31
C SER A 53 -7.50 -19.05 -8.40
N GLY A 54 -8.42 -18.60 -7.54
CA GLY A 54 -8.81 -17.20 -7.42
C GLY A 54 -7.65 -16.29 -6.99
N ILE A 55 -6.83 -16.72 -6.02
CA ILE A 55 -5.64 -15.99 -5.58
C ILE A 55 -4.64 -15.85 -6.74
N VAL A 56 -4.36 -16.94 -7.45
CA VAL A 56 -3.46 -16.93 -8.61
C VAL A 56 -4.00 -15.97 -9.69
N TYR A 57 -5.30 -16.03 -9.98
CA TYR A 57 -5.94 -15.09 -10.91
C TYR A 57 -5.77 -13.64 -10.46
N CYS A 58 -6.03 -13.33 -9.18
CA CYS A 58 -5.86 -11.98 -8.63
C CYS A 58 -4.40 -11.50 -8.76
N ILE A 59 -3.42 -12.36 -8.45
CA ILE A 59 -2.00 -12.02 -8.60
C ILE A 59 -1.67 -11.74 -10.07
N ILE A 60 -2.09 -12.59 -10.99
CA ILE A 60 -1.86 -12.38 -12.43
C ILE A 60 -2.53 -11.09 -12.88
N ARG A 61 -3.78 -10.83 -12.47
CA ARG A 61 -4.53 -9.66 -12.88
C ARG A 61 -3.91 -8.37 -12.34
N ILE A 62 -3.45 -8.36 -11.10
CA ILE A 62 -2.71 -7.23 -10.52
C ILE A 62 -1.43 -6.97 -11.34
N ARG A 63 -0.65 -8.01 -11.63
CA ARG A 63 0.57 -7.87 -12.44
C ARG A 63 0.30 -7.41 -13.88
N GLN A 64 -0.83 -7.81 -14.47
CA GLN A 64 -1.26 -7.34 -15.78
C GLN A 64 -1.61 -5.85 -15.74
N ILE A 65 -2.36 -5.42 -14.73
CA ILE A 65 -2.71 -4.00 -14.53
C ILE A 65 -1.43 -3.18 -14.31
N ASP A 66 -0.52 -3.64 -13.45
CA ASP A 66 0.78 -2.99 -13.24
C ASP A 66 1.61 -2.91 -14.53
N ALA A 67 1.57 -3.95 -15.36
CA ALA A 67 2.30 -3.98 -16.63
C ALA A 67 1.67 -3.04 -17.67
N GLU A 68 0.34 -2.98 -17.75
CA GLU A 68 -0.40 -2.05 -18.61
C GLU A 68 -0.21 -0.59 -18.16
N GLU A 69 -0.21 -0.33 -16.85
CA GLU A 69 0.13 0.97 -16.27
C GLU A 69 1.58 1.33 -16.56
N ARG A 70 2.52 0.40 -16.39
CA ARG A 70 3.92 0.59 -16.81
C ARG A 70 4.03 0.84 -18.30
N GLU A 71 3.25 0.21 -19.16
CA GLU A 71 3.31 0.45 -20.61
C GLU A 71 2.71 1.81 -21.00
N LYS A 72 1.66 2.28 -20.32
CA LYS A 72 1.13 3.64 -20.48
C LYS A 72 2.11 4.69 -19.93
N PHE A 73 2.69 4.40 -18.77
CA PHE A 73 3.71 5.21 -18.11
C PHE A 73 5.06 5.20 -18.84
N ASN A 74 5.38 4.14 -19.58
CA ASN A 74 6.60 3.95 -20.37
C ASN A 74 6.38 4.26 -21.87
N ARG A 75 5.14 4.48 -22.31
CA ARG A 75 4.83 5.19 -23.58
C ARG A 75 4.88 6.71 -23.42
N GLU A 76 4.75 7.22 -22.20
CA GLU A 76 4.98 8.64 -21.87
C GLU A 76 6.35 8.94 -21.23
N PRO A 77 7.45 8.32 -21.69
CA PRO A 77 8.74 9.01 -21.69
C PRO A 77 9.66 8.47 -22.79
N GLU A 78 9.43 8.82 -24.06
CA GLU A 78 10.51 8.79 -25.06
C GLU A 78 10.31 9.68 -26.30
N ALA A 79 9.35 10.59 -26.30
CA ALA A 79 9.12 11.53 -27.40
C ALA A 79 9.23 13.00 -26.98
N THR A 80 10.35 13.37 -26.34
CA THR A 80 11.02 14.68 -26.54
C THR A 80 12.38 14.68 -25.84
N ALA A 81 13.26 13.77 -26.25
CA ALA A 81 14.69 14.02 -26.14
C ALA A 81 15.11 14.90 -27.32
N THR A 82 14.82 16.20 -27.27
CA THR A 82 15.45 17.20 -28.15
C THR A 82 15.54 18.56 -27.44
N THR A 83 16.67 18.76 -26.78
CA THR A 83 17.43 20.03 -26.63
C THR A 83 16.65 21.33 -26.32
N VAL A 84 16.69 21.80 -25.06
CA VAL A 84 17.37 23.04 -24.60
C VAL A 84 17.51 22.97 -23.07
N GLY A 85 18.75 22.95 -22.55
CA GLY A 85 19.18 23.36 -21.19
C GLY A 85 18.34 23.01 -19.95
N GLY A 86 18.85 22.10 -19.11
CA GLY A 86 18.43 21.91 -17.71
C GLY A 86 17.91 20.50 -17.45
N VAL A 87 18.54 19.76 -16.53
CA VAL A 87 18.14 18.39 -16.18
C VAL A 87 16.86 18.47 -15.35
N ALA A 88 15.70 18.40 -16.02
CA ALA A 88 14.42 18.27 -15.35
C ALA A 88 14.36 16.88 -14.68
N ASN A 89 14.30 16.85 -13.34
CA ASN A 89 14.18 15.60 -12.59
C ASN A 89 12.80 14.98 -12.89
N PRO A 90 12.71 13.81 -13.53
CA PRO A 90 11.43 13.20 -13.92
C PRO A 90 10.56 12.86 -12.71
N LYS A 91 11.14 12.64 -11.53
CA LYS A 91 10.37 12.44 -10.30
C LYS A 91 9.73 13.74 -9.80
N TRP A 92 10.39 14.88 -9.99
CA TRP A 92 9.83 16.18 -9.61
C TRP A 92 8.66 16.57 -10.52
N GLN A 93 8.71 16.22 -11.81
CA GLN A 93 7.59 16.46 -12.72
C GLN A 93 6.32 15.75 -12.25
N ARG A 94 6.43 14.50 -11.77
CA ARG A 94 5.29 13.76 -11.20
C ARG A 94 4.66 14.45 -9.99
N VAL A 95 5.48 15.00 -9.10
CA VAL A 95 5.00 15.81 -7.97
C VAL A 95 4.15 16.98 -8.47
N LEU A 96 4.60 17.67 -9.52
CA LEU A 96 3.86 18.79 -10.11
C LEU A 96 2.57 18.33 -10.80
N ASP A 97 2.57 17.19 -11.48
CA ASP A 97 1.38 16.64 -12.15
C ASP A 97 0.30 16.29 -11.13
N HIS A 98 0.67 15.62 -10.03
CA HIS A 98 -0.24 15.35 -8.91
C HIS A 98 -0.75 16.63 -8.25
N LEU A 99 0.10 17.66 -8.13
CA LEU A 99 -0.29 18.96 -7.58
C LEU A 99 -1.28 19.71 -8.47
N HIS A 100 -1.19 19.52 -9.79
CA HIS A 100 -2.07 20.16 -10.78
C HIS A 100 -3.42 19.47 -10.94
N SER A 101 -3.60 18.31 -10.33
CA SER A 101 -4.90 17.63 -10.26
C SER A 101 -5.94 18.45 -9.48
N ARG A 102 -7.21 18.01 -9.56
CA ARG A 102 -8.33 18.57 -8.79
C ARG A 102 -8.72 17.72 -7.57
N SER A 103 -7.90 16.72 -7.23
CA SER A 103 -8.21 15.73 -6.19
C SER A 103 -7.39 15.99 -4.92
N PRO A 104 -8.03 16.08 -3.74
CA PRO A 104 -7.31 16.15 -2.48
C PRO A 104 -6.39 14.95 -2.22
N GLY A 105 -6.72 13.78 -2.78
CA GLY A 105 -5.88 12.58 -2.67
C GLY A 105 -4.56 12.76 -3.42
N ASP A 106 -4.61 13.30 -4.62
CA ASP A 106 -3.43 13.55 -5.44
C ASP A 106 -2.55 14.66 -4.84
N TRP A 107 -3.15 15.67 -4.20
CA TRP A 107 -2.38 16.69 -3.48
C TRP A 107 -1.62 16.10 -2.29
N LYS A 108 -2.23 15.17 -1.55
CA LYS A 108 -1.54 14.43 -0.49
C LYS A 108 -0.41 13.58 -1.07
N LEU A 109 -0.65 12.93 -2.21
CA LEU A 109 0.35 12.12 -2.90
C LEU A 109 1.55 12.97 -3.36
N ALA A 110 1.32 14.17 -3.91
CA ALA A 110 2.38 15.10 -4.29
C ALA A 110 3.31 15.43 -3.11
N ILE A 111 2.75 15.67 -1.92
CA ILE A 111 3.54 15.96 -0.70
C ILE A 111 4.33 14.73 -0.23
N LEU A 112 3.74 13.53 -0.30
CA LEU A 112 4.42 12.28 0.04
C LEU A 112 5.60 12.01 -0.91
N GLU A 113 5.39 12.17 -2.21
CA GLU A 113 6.45 11.98 -3.22
C GLU A 113 7.56 13.03 -3.08
N ALA A 114 7.22 14.28 -2.80
CA ALA A 114 8.20 15.33 -2.55
C ALA A 114 9.09 15.01 -1.33
N ASP A 115 8.51 14.45 -0.26
CA ASP A 115 9.28 14.06 0.93
C ASP A 115 10.21 12.85 0.67
N ILE A 116 9.82 11.92 -0.21
CA ILE A 116 10.71 10.85 -0.69
C ILE A 116 11.93 11.45 -1.41
N LEU A 117 11.72 12.47 -2.25
CA LEU A 117 12.83 13.17 -2.92
C LEU A 117 13.74 13.90 -1.93
N LEU A 118 13.18 14.46 -0.86
CA LEU A 118 13.97 15.03 0.23
C LEU A 118 14.83 13.96 0.90
N SER A 119 14.28 12.78 1.18
CA SER A 119 15.03 11.65 1.73
C SER A 119 16.21 11.26 0.84
N GLU A 120 15.97 11.11 -0.47
CA GLU A 120 17.01 10.78 -1.46
C GLU A 120 18.09 11.86 -1.56
N LEU A 121 17.71 13.14 -1.48
CA LEU A 121 18.65 14.25 -1.46
C LEU A 121 19.55 14.17 -0.23
N LEU A 122 18.97 13.99 0.96
CA LEU A 122 19.73 13.90 2.22
C LEU A 122 20.69 12.70 2.24
N GLU A 123 20.29 11.56 1.67
CA GLU A 123 21.16 10.39 1.50
C GLU A 123 22.34 10.69 0.58
N LYS A 124 22.09 11.36 -0.56
CA LYS A 124 23.16 11.76 -1.49
C LYS A 124 24.13 12.76 -0.89
N MET A 125 23.68 13.59 0.05
CA MET A 125 24.51 14.51 0.82
C MET A 125 25.32 13.80 1.92
N GLY A 126 25.05 12.52 2.19
CA GLY A 126 25.77 11.74 3.19
C GLY A 126 25.23 11.89 4.62
N TYR A 127 24.04 12.45 4.80
CA TYR A 127 23.42 12.52 6.13
C TYR A 127 22.83 11.16 6.53
N GLU A 128 23.44 10.53 7.52
CA GLU A 128 22.94 9.28 8.09
C GLU A 128 21.80 9.49 9.08
N GLY A 129 20.91 8.51 9.20
CA GLY A 129 19.80 8.50 10.14
C GLY A 129 18.65 7.60 9.68
N ASP A 130 17.92 7.03 10.63
CA ASP A 130 16.81 6.10 10.37
C ASP A 130 15.59 6.82 9.77
N THR A 131 15.42 8.10 10.09
CA THR A 131 14.33 8.93 9.59
C THR A 131 14.84 10.25 9.00
N ILE A 132 14.03 10.89 8.13
CA ILE A 132 14.32 12.23 7.62
C ILE A 132 14.51 13.22 8.78
N ALA A 133 13.69 13.14 9.83
CA ALA A 133 13.83 13.98 11.01
C ALA A 133 15.20 13.81 11.69
N ASP A 134 15.72 12.58 11.77
CA ASP A 134 17.04 12.33 12.35
C ASP A 134 18.17 12.88 11.48
N ARG A 135 18.02 12.76 10.15
CA ARG A 135 18.97 13.34 9.18
C ARG A 135 18.96 14.87 9.26
N LEU A 136 17.78 15.50 9.27
CA LEU A 136 17.62 16.96 9.35
C LEU A 136 18.18 17.55 10.67
N LYS A 137 18.13 16.80 11.79
CA LYS A 137 18.72 17.25 13.07
C LYS A 137 20.24 17.33 13.04
N ARG A 138 20.89 16.57 12.15
CA ARG A 138 22.36 16.51 12.05
C ARG A 138 22.93 17.61 11.16
N ILE A 139 22.09 18.37 10.48
CA ILE A 139 22.51 19.40 9.55
C ILE A 139 22.80 20.70 10.30
N GLU A 140 23.98 21.25 10.10
CA GLU A 140 24.31 22.57 10.60
C GLU A 140 23.61 23.64 9.76
N ARG A 141 23.07 24.68 10.41
CA ARG A 141 22.31 25.75 9.74
C ARG A 141 23.13 26.52 8.70
N SER A 142 24.46 26.48 8.78
CA SER A 142 25.37 27.11 7.81
C SER A 142 25.42 26.39 6.47
N ASP A 143 25.02 25.12 6.42
CA ASP A 143 25.22 24.25 5.26
C ASP A 143 23.94 24.06 4.44
N PHE A 144 22.81 24.56 4.94
CA PHE A 144 21.47 24.36 4.38
C PHE A 144 20.55 25.54 4.73
N ASP A 145 20.52 26.54 3.86
CA ASP A 145 19.78 27.79 4.06
C ASP A 145 18.26 27.57 4.12
N SER A 146 17.75 26.55 3.42
CA SER A 146 16.35 26.14 3.44
C SER A 146 16.01 25.02 4.42
N LEU A 147 16.85 24.78 5.43
CA LEU A 147 16.63 23.75 6.46
C LEU A 147 15.27 23.90 7.17
N ASP A 148 14.87 25.13 7.53
CA ASP A 148 13.57 25.37 8.17
C ASP A 148 12.39 25.06 7.24
N ARG A 149 12.55 25.27 5.92
CA ARG A 149 11.55 24.90 4.91
C ARG A 149 11.41 23.38 4.81
N ALA A 150 12.53 22.65 4.81
CA ALA A 150 12.53 21.19 4.83
C ALA A 150 11.81 20.63 6.07
N TRP A 151 12.09 21.19 7.24
CA TRP A 151 11.39 20.83 8.48
C TRP A 151 9.90 21.12 8.43
N GLU A 152 9.51 22.28 7.91
CA GLU A 152 8.10 22.64 7.80
C GLU A 152 7.35 21.69 6.86
N ALA A 153 7.89 21.44 5.68
CA ALA A 153 7.28 20.56 4.69
C ALA A 153 7.17 19.11 5.22
N HIS A 154 8.23 18.62 5.87
CA HIS A 154 8.25 17.28 6.48
C HIS A 154 7.19 17.12 7.59
N LYS A 155 6.94 18.17 8.40
CA LYS A 155 5.86 18.15 9.41
C LYS A 155 4.49 17.97 8.77
N VAL A 156 4.21 18.63 7.65
CA VAL A 156 2.93 18.45 6.93
C VAL A 156 2.80 17.02 6.42
N ARG A 157 3.88 16.47 5.83
CA ARG A 157 3.91 15.05 5.45
C ARG A 157 3.61 14.14 6.63
N ASN A 158 4.24 14.39 7.79
CA ASN A 158 4.06 13.56 8.97
C ASN A 158 2.61 13.59 9.50
N ARG A 159 1.94 14.75 9.38
CA ARG A 159 0.51 14.86 9.68
C ARG A 159 -0.35 14.07 8.71
N ILE A 160 -0.07 14.11 7.41
CA ILE A 160 -0.76 13.27 6.41
C ILE A 160 -0.63 11.78 6.77
N ALA A 161 0.54 11.33 7.22
CA ALA A 161 0.74 9.95 7.62
C ALA A 161 -0.03 9.54 8.89
N HIS A 162 -0.16 10.45 9.88
CA HIS A 162 -0.88 10.18 11.13
C HIS A 162 -2.40 10.28 10.98
N GLU A 163 -2.88 11.30 10.26
CA GLU A 163 -4.30 11.61 10.10
C GLU A 163 -4.92 10.86 8.89
N GLY A 164 -4.10 10.47 7.90
CA GLY A 164 -4.49 9.57 6.80
C GLY A 164 -5.63 10.11 5.93
N ALA A 165 -6.74 9.37 5.91
CA ALA A 165 -7.93 9.73 5.13
C ALA A 165 -8.59 11.01 5.65
N GLU A 166 -8.57 11.22 6.98
CA GLU A 166 -9.18 12.37 7.66
C GLU A 166 -8.40 13.68 7.45
N PHE A 167 -7.16 13.60 6.96
CA PHE A 167 -6.39 14.79 6.63
C PHE A 167 -6.99 15.50 5.42
N GLU A 168 -7.60 16.65 5.66
CA GLU A 168 -8.08 17.57 4.64
C GLU A 168 -7.02 18.63 4.34
N ILE A 169 -6.76 18.86 3.05
CA ILE A 169 -5.85 19.91 2.59
C ILE A 169 -6.46 20.65 1.41
N ALA A 170 -6.40 21.98 1.48
CA ALA A 170 -6.77 22.82 0.36
C ALA A 170 -5.64 22.86 -0.68
N GLU A 171 -6.00 22.96 -1.97
CA GLU A 171 -5.04 23.06 -3.08
C GLU A 171 -3.97 24.13 -2.83
N ARG A 172 -4.37 25.30 -2.34
CA ARG A 172 -3.46 26.41 -2.02
C ARG A 172 -2.42 26.01 -0.98
N GLU A 173 -2.82 25.26 0.04
CA GLU A 173 -1.91 24.80 1.09
C GLU A 173 -0.98 23.71 0.55
N ALA A 174 -1.49 22.80 -0.26
CA ALA A 174 -0.66 21.80 -0.94
C ALA A 174 0.40 22.46 -1.84
N ARG A 175 0.03 23.47 -2.62
CA ARG A 175 0.97 24.23 -3.47
C ARG A 175 2.02 24.95 -2.64
N ARG A 176 1.62 25.54 -1.52
CA ARG A 176 2.56 26.17 -0.58
C ARG A 176 3.56 25.16 -0.05
N VAL A 177 3.10 23.99 0.41
CA VAL A 177 3.96 22.94 0.95
C VAL A 177 4.91 22.37 -0.12
N VAL A 178 4.43 22.13 -1.33
CA VAL A 178 5.30 21.69 -2.44
C VAL A 178 6.33 22.77 -2.79
N SER A 179 5.98 24.05 -2.71
CA SER A 179 6.95 25.13 -2.93
C SER A 179 8.09 25.16 -1.91
N LEU A 180 7.84 24.74 -0.66
CA LEU A 180 8.90 24.58 0.35
C LEU A 180 9.91 23.50 -0.04
N TYR A 181 9.43 22.36 -0.56
CA TYR A 181 10.32 21.34 -1.13
C TYR A 181 11.05 21.85 -2.37
N ALA A 182 10.39 22.61 -3.22
CA ALA A 182 10.99 23.18 -4.43
C ALA A 182 12.17 24.10 -4.10
N ASP A 183 12.02 24.97 -3.09
CA ASP A 183 13.08 25.87 -2.62
C ASP A 183 14.30 25.06 -2.15
N VAL A 184 14.06 23.98 -1.39
CA VAL A 184 15.11 23.04 -0.96
C VAL A 184 15.82 22.40 -2.14
N PHE A 185 15.08 21.86 -3.10
CA PHE A 185 15.68 21.19 -4.25
C PHE A 185 16.44 22.15 -5.17
N LYS A 186 16.01 23.41 -5.27
CA LYS A 186 16.72 24.44 -6.04
C LYS A 186 18.05 24.81 -5.40
N GLU A 187 18.10 24.92 -4.07
CA GLU A 187 19.35 25.20 -3.33
C GLU A 187 20.45 24.20 -3.69
N PHE A 188 20.11 22.91 -3.72
CA PHE A 188 21.07 21.84 -4.05
C PHE A 188 21.12 21.47 -5.53
N LYS A 189 20.52 22.27 -6.42
CA LYS A 189 20.44 22.02 -7.88
C LYS A 189 19.91 20.61 -8.22
N PHE A 190 19.06 20.07 -7.35
CA PHE A 190 18.37 18.80 -7.53
C PHE A 190 17.23 18.91 -8.55
N ILE A 191 16.71 20.13 -8.70
CA ILE A 191 15.83 20.59 -9.78
C ILE A 191 16.39 21.92 -10.31
N THR A 192 16.06 22.26 -11.56
CA THR A 192 16.46 23.53 -12.20
C THR A 192 15.36 24.58 -12.05
#